data_AF-V4SI71-F1
#
_entry.id   AF-V4SI71-F1
#
_cell.length_a   1.000
_cell.length_b   1.000
_cell.length_c   1.000
_cell.angle_alpha   90.00
_cell.angle_beta   90.00
_cell.angle_gamma   90.00
#
_symmetry.space_group_name_H-M   'P 1'
#
loop_
_entity.id
_entity.type
_entity.pdbx_description
1 polymer ?
#
loop_
_entity_poly.entity_id
_entity_poly.type
_entity_poly.pdbx_seq_one_letter_code
_entity_poly.pdbx_strand_id
1 'polypeptide(L)'
;VPIDSCYLGAQNSAFLQQASYITGGVHHKPQQLDGLFQYLLTIFGTDLHSRNFLQLPKPVGVDFRASCFCHKNTIDMGYICSVCLSIYCKHLKKCSTCGSVFGQAQTQSDEPSATNRKRKTTDA
;
A
#
# COMPACT_ATOMS: atom_id res chain seq x y z
N VAL A 1 6.47 14.48 -13.83
CA VAL A 1 5.39 15.41 -14.22
C VAL A 1 4.31 15.32 -13.16
N PRO A 2 3.91 16.44 -12.52
CA PRO A 2 2.88 16.41 -11.49
C PRO A 2 1.50 16.00 -12.03
N ILE A 3 0.73 15.28 -11.23
CA ILE A 3 -0.67 14.96 -11.49
C ILE A 3 -1.52 15.68 -10.45
N ASP A 4 -2.37 16.59 -10.88
CA ASP A 4 -3.32 17.21 -9.97
C ASP A 4 -4.68 16.51 -10.02
N SER A 5 -5.41 16.57 -8.93
CA SER A 5 -6.77 16.05 -8.84
C SER A 5 -7.70 17.01 -8.13
N CYS A 6 -8.76 17.40 -8.84
CA CYS A 6 -9.88 18.16 -8.31
C CYS A 6 -11.05 17.20 -8.12
N TYR A 7 -11.66 17.18 -6.92
CA TYR A 7 -12.86 16.38 -6.69
C TYR A 7 -14.02 17.27 -6.24
N LEU A 8 -15.19 17.05 -6.83
CA LEU A 8 -16.41 17.83 -6.57
C LEU A 8 -17.47 17.02 -5.80
N GLY A 9 -17.30 15.69 -5.75
CA GLY A 9 -18.26 14.78 -5.13
C GLY A 9 -18.29 14.85 -3.60
N ALA A 10 -19.26 14.12 -3.04
CA ALA A 10 -19.35 13.94 -1.59
C ALA A 10 -18.17 13.13 -1.04
N GLN A 11 -17.69 12.16 -1.81
CA GLN A 11 -16.60 11.27 -1.42
C GLN A 11 -15.28 11.67 -2.08
N ASN A 12 -14.19 11.48 -1.33
CA ASN A 12 -12.84 11.61 -1.82
C ASN A 12 -12.28 10.26 -2.29
N SER A 13 -11.41 10.26 -3.29
CA SER A 13 -10.62 9.10 -3.70
C SER A 13 -9.24 9.14 -3.07
N ALA A 14 -8.97 8.20 -2.15
CA ALA A 14 -7.65 8.02 -1.55
C ALA A 14 -6.57 7.76 -2.62
N PHE A 15 -6.91 7.03 -3.69
CA PHE A 15 -5.97 6.75 -4.78
C PHE A 15 -5.58 8.00 -5.56
N LEU A 16 -6.52 8.90 -5.86
CA LEU A 16 -6.21 10.15 -6.55
C LEU A 16 -5.40 11.09 -5.64
N GLN A 17 -5.73 11.14 -4.35
CA GLN A 17 -4.95 11.87 -3.37
C GLN A 17 -3.50 11.35 -3.28
N GLN A 18 -3.31 10.04 -3.22
CA GLN A 18 -1.99 9.40 -3.23
C GLN A 18 -1.24 9.68 -4.53
N ALA A 19 -1.89 9.55 -5.69
CA ALA A 19 -1.28 9.82 -6.99
C ALA A 19 -0.78 11.27 -7.09
N SER A 20 -1.60 12.24 -6.67
CA SER A 20 -1.19 13.64 -6.63
C SER A 20 -0.03 13.87 -5.67
N TYR A 21 -0.07 13.28 -4.47
CA TYR A 21 1.03 13.41 -3.51
C TYR A 21 2.35 12.83 -4.03
N ILE A 22 2.34 11.60 -4.56
CA ILE A 22 3.54 10.91 -5.08
C ILE A 22 4.18 11.70 -6.22
N THR A 23 3.36 12.33 -7.07
CA THR A 23 3.84 13.10 -8.22
C THR A 23 4.19 14.55 -7.90
N GLY A 24 4.00 14.99 -6.64
CA GLY A 24 4.20 16.37 -6.22
C GLY A 24 3.15 17.35 -6.78
N GLY A 25 1.97 16.84 -7.16
CA GLY A 25 0.81 17.62 -7.58
C GLY A 25 -0.09 18.04 -6.41
N VAL A 26 -1.21 18.65 -6.76
CA VAL A 26 -2.21 19.18 -5.83
C VAL A 26 -3.48 18.33 -5.86
N HIS A 27 -3.96 17.95 -4.68
CA HIS A 27 -5.27 17.34 -4.48
C HIS A 27 -6.17 18.29 -3.71
N HIS A 28 -7.26 18.77 -4.31
CA HIS A 28 -8.09 19.81 -3.70
C HIS A 28 -9.59 19.66 -3.98
N LYS A 29 -10.41 20.04 -2.98
CA LYS A 29 -11.86 20.20 -3.10
C LYS A 29 -12.22 21.69 -3.02
N PRO A 30 -12.75 22.28 -4.11
CA PRO A 30 -13.36 23.59 -4.06
C PRO A 30 -14.45 23.66 -2.99
N GLN A 31 -14.34 24.62 -2.06
CA GLN A 31 -15.33 24.80 -1.00
C GLN A 31 -16.61 25.45 -1.52
N GLN A 32 -16.46 26.40 -2.45
CA GLN A 32 -17.56 27.09 -3.12
C GLN A 32 -17.53 26.79 -4.62
N LEU A 33 -18.60 26.19 -5.13
CA LEU A 33 -18.68 25.79 -6.53
C LEU A 33 -18.87 26.98 -7.49
N ASP A 34 -19.47 28.08 -7.04
CA ASP A 34 -19.57 29.31 -7.85
C ASP A 34 -18.18 29.85 -8.24
N GLY A 35 -17.17 29.60 -7.41
CA GLY A 35 -15.77 29.96 -7.64
C GLY A 35 -14.97 28.88 -8.39
N LEU A 36 -15.60 27.83 -8.91
CA LEU A 36 -14.89 26.68 -9.50
C LEU A 36 -13.92 27.10 -10.60
N PHE A 37 -14.32 28.02 -11.47
CA PHE A 37 -13.46 28.51 -12.54
C PHE A 37 -12.17 29.16 -11.99
N GLN A 38 -12.29 29.95 -10.93
CA GLN A 38 -11.14 30.55 -10.26
C GLN A 38 -10.21 29.47 -9.70
N TYR A 39 -10.74 28.44 -9.03
CA TYR A 39 -9.94 27.31 -8.55
C TYR A 39 -9.22 26.58 -9.69
N LEU A 40 -9.93 26.30 -10.79
CA LEU A 40 -9.37 25.62 -11.96
C LEU A 40 -8.21 26.39 -12.57
N LEU A 41 -8.35 27.71 -12.76
CA LEU A 41 -7.27 28.52 -13.31
C LEU A 41 -6.09 28.70 -12.36
N THR A 42 -6.35 29.01 -11.10
CA THR A 42 -5.31 29.41 -10.14
C THR A 42 -4.53 28.25 -9.54
N ILE A 43 -5.16 27.07 -9.40
CA ILE A 43 -4.51 25.89 -8.83
C ILE A 43 -4.07 24.95 -9.95
N PHE A 44 -5.00 24.57 -10.82
CA PHE A 44 -4.81 23.47 -11.77
C PHE A 44 -4.27 23.93 -13.14
N GLY A 45 -4.50 25.20 -13.50
CA GLY A 45 -4.05 25.79 -14.76
C GLY A 45 -2.64 26.39 -14.73
N THR A 46 -2.00 26.44 -13.57
CA THR A 46 -0.66 27.04 -13.43
C THR A 46 0.41 26.09 -13.98
N ASP A 47 1.34 26.63 -14.77
CA ASP A 47 2.47 25.88 -15.31
C ASP A 47 3.52 25.55 -14.23
N LEU A 48 4.36 24.55 -14.50
CA LEU A 48 5.32 24.04 -13.54
C LEU A 48 6.32 25.08 -13.01
N HIS A 49 6.71 26.07 -13.82
CA HIS A 49 7.63 27.11 -13.37
C HIS A 49 6.95 28.08 -12.41
N SER A 50 5.76 28.55 -12.77
CA SER A 50 4.97 29.48 -11.94
C SER A 50 4.64 28.88 -10.57
N ARG A 51 4.39 27.57 -10.48
CA ARG A 51 4.10 26.88 -9.20
C ARG A 51 5.20 27.01 -8.15
N ASN A 52 6.45 27.24 -8.54
CA ASN A 52 7.54 27.43 -7.59
C ASN A 52 7.47 28.77 -6.85
N PHE A 53 6.69 29.73 -7.37
CA PHE A 53 6.53 31.07 -6.81
C PHE A 53 5.15 31.29 -6.19
N LEU A 54 4.19 30.40 -6.47
CA LEU A 54 2.83 30.47 -5.96
C LEU A 54 2.68 29.63 -4.69
N GLN A 55 1.96 30.18 -3.71
CA GLN A 55 1.52 29.40 -2.55
C GLN A 55 0.28 28.58 -2.91
N LEU A 56 0.50 27.37 -3.41
CA LEU A 56 -0.56 26.42 -3.68
C LEU A 56 -1.07 25.75 -2.39
N PRO A 57 -2.31 25.21 -2.40
CA PRO A 57 -2.82 24.42 -1.28
C PRO A 57 -1.85 23.29 -0.92
N LYS A 58 -1.43 23.25 0.35
CA LYS A 58 -0.51 22.22 0.81
C LYS A 58 -1.20 20.85 0.78
N PRO A 59 -0.48 19.78 0.41
CA PRO A 59 -0.99 18.43 0.55
C PRO A 59 -1.40 18.17 2.01
N VAL A 60 -2.67 17.88 2.23
CA VAL A 60 -3.13 17.31 3.51
C VAL A 60 -2.60 15.90 3.66
N GLY A 61 -2.35 15.47 4.90
CA GLY A 61 -1.81 14.15 5.21
C GLY A 61 -2.52 13.05 4.44
N VAL A 62 -1.74 12.22 3.74
CA VAL A 62 -2.24 11.15 2.87
C VAL A 62 -2.14 9.83 3.61
N ASP A 63 -3.22 9.05 3.57
CA ASP A 63 -3.27 7.71 4.15
C ASP A 63 -2.69 6.70 3.14
N PHE A 64 -1.57 6.06 3.48
CA PHE A 64 -0.90 5.03 2.68
C PHE A 64 -1.19 3.61 3.16
N ARG A 65 -2.14 3.43 4.10
CA ARG A 65 -2.49 2.10 4.60
C ARG A 65 -3.03 1.24 3.47
N ALA A 66 -2.64 -0.03 3.50
CA ALA A 66 -3.11 -1.00 2.55
C ALA A 66 -4.60 -1.30 2.75
N SER A 67 -5.32 -1.51 1.66
CA SER A 67 -6.67 -2.07 1.69
C SER A 67 -6.61 -3.58 1.47
N CYS A 68 -7.25 -4.33 2.35
CA CYS A 68 -7.25 -5.78 2.26
C CYS A 68 -8.05 -6.28 1.05
N PHE A 69 -7.57 -7.34 0.38
CA PHE A 69 -8.27 -7.92 -0.77
C PHE A 69 -9.57 -8.66 -0.37
N CYS A 70 -9.66 -9.14 0.88
CA CYS A 70 -10.82 -9.81 1.48
C CYS A 70 -12.06 -8.91 1.54
N HIS A 71 -11.97 -7.79 2.25
CA HIS A 71 -13.13 -6.93 2.57
C HIS A 71 -13.04 -5.53 1.96
N LYS A 72 -11.92 -5.17 1.34
CA LYS A 72 -11.64 -3.80 0.83
C LYS A 72 -11.57 -2.73 1.91
N ASN A 73 -11.40 -3.13 3.15
CA ASN A 73 -11.16 -2.23 4.28
C ASN A 73 -9.69 -1.88 4.38
N THR A 74 -9.38 -0.65 4.77
CA THR A 74 -8.03 -0.23 5.17
C THR A 74 -7.62 -0.95 6.45
N ILE A 75 -6.38 -1.44 6.47
CA ILE A 75 -5.80 -2.18 7.60
C ILE A 75 -4.45 -1.60 7.97
N ASP A 76 -4.12 -1.65 9.26
CA ASP A 76 -2.82 -1.23 9.78
C ASP A 76 -1.81 -2.41 9.78
N MET A 77 -2.29 -3.59 10.19
CA MET A 77 -1.52 -4.84 10.18
C MET A 77 -2.24 -5.89 9.34
N GLY A 78 -1.50 -6.68 8.57
CA GLY A 78 -2.06 -7.70 7.67
C GLY A 78 -1.08 -8.79 7.29
N TYR A 79 -1.58 -9.79 6.55
CA TYR A 79 -0.82 -10.91 6.02
C TYR A 79 -0.60 -10.72 4.51
N ILE A 80 0.63 -10.97 4.04
CA ILE A 80 1.00 -10.78 2.63
C ILE A 80 1.25 -12.13 1.97
N CYS A 81 0.70 -12.34 0.78
CA CYS A 81 1.05 -13.49 -0.05
C CYS A 81 2.46 -13.31 -0.62
N SER A 82 3.39 -14.21 -0.32
CA SER A 82 4.76 -14.15 -0.84
C SER A 82 4.88 -14.33 -2.36
N VAL A 83 3.84 -14.87 -3.02
CA VAL A 83 3.84 -15.14 -4.46
C VAL A 83 3.31 -13.96 -5.26
N CYS A 84 2.14 -13.41 -4.89
CA CYS A 84 1.49 -12.35 -5.67
C CYS A 84 1.36 -11.01 -4.93
N LEU A 85 1.94 -10.89 -3.73
CA LEU A 85 1.90 -9.70 -2.88
C LEU A 85 0.49 -9.21 -2.49
N SER A 86 -0.54 -10.04 -2.69
CA SER A 86 -1.89 -9.73 -2.20
C SER A 86 -1.93 -9.65 -0.68
N ILE A 87 -2.62 -8.62 -0.17
CA ILE A 87 -2.69 -8.28 1.26
C ILE A 87 -4.03 -8.70 1.85
N TYR A 88 -4.01 -9.35 3.02
CA TYR A 88 -5.19 -9.88 3.71
C TYR A 88 -5.29 -9.39 5.15
N CYS A 89 -6.53 -9.17 5.57
CA CYS A 89 -6.93 -8.76 6.91
C CYS A 89 -6.81 -9.87 7.98
N LYS A 90 -6.72 -11.13 7.55
CA LYS A 90 -6.70 -12.32 8.40
C LYS A 90 -5.81 -13.39 7.76
N HIS A 91 -5.29 -14.30 8.58
CA HIS A 91 -4.53 -15.43 8.08
C HIS A 91 -5.45 -16.38 7.28
N LEU A 92 -5.02 -16.76 6.08
CA LEU A 92 -5.73 -17.70 5.20
C LEU A 92 -4.87 -18.96 5.02
N LYS A 93 -5.49 -20.09 4.65
CA LYS A 93 -4.76 -21.32 4.26
C LYS A 93 -4.36 -21.34 2.79
N LYS A 94 -5.06 -20.56 1.96
CA LYS A 94 -4.83 -20.46 0.51
C LYS A 94 -5.07 -19.01 0.06
N CYS A 95 -4.24 -18.53 -0.84
CA CYS A 95 -4.39 -17.23 -1.48
C CYS A 95 -5.62 -17.23 -2.38
N SER A 96 -6.56 -16.31 -2.13
CA SER A 96 -7.75 -16.16 -2.98
C SER A 96 -7.44 -15.53 -4.34
N THR A 97 -6.28 -14.89 -4.49
CA THR A 97 -5.89 -14.19 -5.73
C THR A 97 -5.13 -15.10 -6.69
N CYS A 98 -4.06 -15.77 -6.23
CA CYS A 98 -3.21 -16.63 -7.08
C CYS A 98 -3.35 -18.13 -6.78
N GLY A 99 -4.11 -18.52 -5.76
CA GLY A 99 -4.34 -19.93 -5.42
C GLY A 99 -3.22 -20.63 -4.64
N SER A 100 -2.10 -19.97 -4.33
CA SER A 100 -1.00 -20.56 -3.56
C SER A 100 -1.44 -20.96 -2.14
N VAL A 101 -1.05 -22.15 -1.67
CA VAL A 101 -1.32 -22.61 -0.30
C VAL A 101 -0.30 -22.03 0.65
N PHE A 102 -0.77 -21.41 1.74
CA PHE A 102 0.07 -20.81 2.76
C PHE A 102 0.48 -21.88 3.77
N GLY A 103 1.78 -22.20 3.82
CA GLY A 103 2.35 -23.13 4.79
C GLY A 103 2.08 -24.61 4.48
N GLN A 104 3.04 -25.25 3.81
CA GLN A 104 3.73 -26.36 4.47
C GLN A 104 5.06 -25.80 4.92
N ALA A 105 5.19 -25.47 6.21
CA ALA A 105 6.53 -25.48 6.79
C ALA A 105 7.05 -26.90 6.54
N GLN A 106 8.26 -27.06 6.02
CA GLN A 106 8.92 -28.35 6.03
C GLN A 106 9.05 -28.79 7.50
N THR A 107 8.12 -29.61 7.98
CA THR A 107 8.36 -30.45 9.14
C THR A 107 9.33 -31.54 8.69
N GLN A 108 10.63 -31.22 8.68
CA GLN A 108 11.68 -32.24 8.68
C GLN A 108 11.96 -32.65 10.13
N SER A 109 11.72 -33.93 10.37
CA SER A 109 12.26 -34.81 11.43
C SER A 109 11.98 -34.50 12.89
N ASP A 110 10.92 -35.12 13.42
CA ASP A 110 10.96 -35.79 14.72
C ASP A 110 10.38 -37.21 14.54
N GLU A 111 11.21 -38.12 14.03
CA GLU A 111 11.04 -39.58 14.11
C GLU A 111 12.44 -40.16 14.45
N PRO A 112 12.54 -41.11 15.41
CA PRO A 112 13.76 -41.37 16.16
C PRO A 112 14.72 -42.28 15.38
N SER A 113 15.79 -41.72 14.80
CA SER A 113 16.86 -42.51 14.20
C SER A 113 17.74 -43.17 15.26
N ALA A 114 17.43 -44.41 15.58
CA ALA A 114 18.37 -45.36 16.16
C ALA A 114 19.56 -45.54 15.22
N THR A 115 20.74 -45.00 15.56
CA THR A 115 22.02 -45.56 15.10
C THR A 115 23.08 -45.48 16.19
N ASN A 116 23.52 -46.67 16.56
CA ASN A 116 24.57 -47.01 17.50
C ASN A 116 25.94 -46.62 16.90
N ARG A 117 26.64 -45.65 17.50
CA ARG A 117 28.09 -45.47 17.28
C ARG A 117 28.81 -45.21 18.60
N LYS A 118 29.19 -46.33 19.22
CA LYS A 118 30.15 -46.46 20.32
C LYS A 118 31.48 -45.80 19.94
N ARG A 119 31.80 -44.66 20.53
CA ARG A 119 33.12 -44.00 20.41
C ARG A 119 34.11 -44.76 21.29
N LYS A 120 34.98 -45.57 20.69
CA LYS A 120 36.12 -46.21 21.35
C LYS A 120 37.23 -45.16 21.49
N THR A 121 37.52 -44.77 22.72
CA THR A 121 38.77 -44.11 23.11
C THR A 121 39.90 -45.14 23.10
N THR A 122 41.06 -44.75 22.57
CA THR A 122 42.36 -45.35 22.92
C THR A 122 43.42 -44.27 22.81
N ASP A 123 44.00 -43.94 23.97
CA ASP A 123 45.31 -43.32 24.16
C ASP A 123 46.43 -44.11 23.47
N ALA A 124 47.41 -43.38 22.92
CA ALA A 124 48.86 -43.58 23.04
C ALA A 124 49.59 -42.61 22.09
#